data_AF-A0A970NXL1-F1
#
_entry.id   AF-A0A970NXL1-F1
#
_cell.length_a   1.000
_cell.length_b   1.000
_cell.length_c   1.000
_cell.angle_alpha   90.00
_cell.angle_beta   90.00
_cell.angle_gamma   90.00
#
_symmetry.space_group_name_H-M   'P 1'
#
loop_
_entity.id
_entity.type
_entity.pdbx_description
1 polymer ?
#
loop_
_entity_poly.entity_id
_entity_poly.type
_entity_poly.pdbx_seq_one_letter_code
_entity_poly.pdbx_strand_id
1 'polypeptide(L)'
;DARVWAGFNKTASGMDKYTDYIKGEIKYGGANNFPANRMPLWIKPDKKLSVQDVMDMMRDHFEGTALDMTKDIGAGPFQLPYRWRPLTWQADSTEYLHERAISTQQTGFSFVSQSRNWLPDPVGGILWFGVDDSYSTCYVPMYCGINQIPECFAPGNGDMLTYSETSAFWTFNLVSNLAYLRYNYMIRDIIKVQKEFEDRFVSFVPAVDKAAQSLFESADKGKALEFITQFSVSEADNVTKRWKELGHYLLVKYIDGNIKSEKDGKFERTEYGLPADPLQPEYPEWWYKIIVKQTGDHFKVLNPDSH
;
A
#
# COMPACT_ATOMS: atom_id res chain seq x y z
N ASP A 1 -5.57 -14.23 13.25
CA ASP A 1 -6.23 -15.08 12.23
C ASP A 1 -6.82 -14.29 11.08
N ALA A 2 -7.53 -13.16 11.31
CA ALA A 2 -8.09 -12.33 10.24
C ALA A 2 -7.11 -11.99 9.10
N ARG A 3 -5.92 -11.48 9.43
CA ARG A 3 -4.87 -11.18 8.43
C ARG A 3 -4.44 -12.38 7.59
N VAL A 4 -4.30 -13.55 8.22
CA VAL A 4 -3.96 -14.78 7.49
C VAL A 4 -5.11 -15.19 6.57
N TRP A 5 -6.34 -15.10 7.08
CA TRP A 5 -7.55 -15.37 6.32
C TRP A 5 -7.68 -14.45 5.11
N ALA A 6 -7.40 -13.16 5.24
CA ALA A 6 -7.45 -12.22 4.12
C ALA A 6 -6.47 -12.60 3.00
N GLY A 7 -5.22 -12.95 3.35
CA GLY A 7 -4.26 -13.46 2.38
C GLY A 7 -4.73 -14.76 1.71
N PHE A 8 -5.31 -15.68 2.48
CA PHE A 8 -5.89 -16.91 1.93
C PHE A 8 -7.10 -16.62 1.01
N ASN A 9 -7.96 -15.69 1.39
CA ASN A 9 -9.16 -15.30 0.64
C ASN A 9 -8.83 -14.66 -0.72
N LYS A 10 -7.64 -14.06 -0.88
CA LYS A 10 -7.17 -13.59 -2.19
C LYS A 10 -6.72 -14.72 -3.13
N THR A 11 -6.37 -15.88 -2.60
CA THR A 11 -5.64 -16.93 -3.36
C THR A 11 -6.36 -18.28 -3.43
N ALA A 12 -7.37 -18.51 -2.59
CA ALA A 12 -8.20 -19.69 -2.61
C ALA A 12 -9.69 -19.37 -2.42
N SER A 13 -10.50 -20.11 -3.17
CA SER A 13 -11.94 -20.12 -3.07
C SER A 13 -12.44 -20.81 -1.79
N GLY A 14 -13.66 -20.45 -1.36
CA GLY A 14 -14.33 -21.08 -0.22
C GLY A 14 -13.82 -20.65 1.15
N MET A 15 -13.08 -19.54 1.25
CA MET A 15 -12.59 -19.02 2.53
C MET A 15 -13.69 -18.35 3.38
N ASP A 16 -14.81 -17.99 2.76
CA ASP A 16 -16.03 -17.47 3.39
C ASP A 16 -16.60 -18.38 4.48
N LYS A 17 -16.42 -19.71 4.36
CA LYS A 17 -16.86 -20.66 5.40
C LYS A 17 -16.17 -20.46 6.76
N TYR A 18 -15.07 -19.71 6.81
CA TYR A 18 -14.33 -19.41 8.04
C TYR A 18 -14.64 -18.04 8.61
N THR A 19 -15.51 -17.23 7.99
CA THR A 19 -15.79 -15.85 8.42
C THR A 19 -16.26 -15.75 9.88
N ASP A 20 -17.12 -16.65 10.36
CA ASP A 20 -17.55 -16.71 11.78
C ASP A 20 -16.33 -16.79 12.71
N TYR A 21 -15.42 -17.73 12.45
CA TYR A 21 -14.21 -17.92 13.25
C TYR A 21 -13.34 -16.67 13.25
N ILE A 22 -13.24 -15.99 12.11
CA ILE A 22 -12.43 -14.79 11.95
C ILE A 22 -13.02 -13.58 12.70
N LYS A 23 -14.35 -13.49 12.77
CA LYS A 23 -15.08 -12.48 13.56
C LYS A 23 -15.07 -12.76 15.07
N GLY A 24 -14.43 -13.85 15.51
CA GLY A 24 -14.38 -14.25 16.91
C GLY A 24 -15.58 -15.09 17.37
N GLU A 25 -16.46 -15.51 16.45
CA GLU A 25 -17.55 -16.45 16.75
C GLU A 25 -17.01 -17.89 16.81
N ILE A 26 -16.30 -18.20 17.89
CA ILE A 26 -15.63 -19.48 18.08
C ILE A 26 -16.61 -20.57 18.52
N LYS A 27 -16.74 -21.63 17.71
CA LYS A 27 -17.57 -22.81 18.03
C LYS A 27 -16.66 -23.90 18.58
N TYR A 28 -16.71 -24.14 19.89
CA TYR A 28 -15.89 -25.19 20.53
C TYR A 28 -16.55 -26.57 20.43
N GLY A 29 -15.75 -27.64 20.33
CA GLY A 29 -16.27 -29.01 20.31
C GLY A 29 -15.21 -30.10 20.40
N GLY A 30 -15.69 -31.35 20.37
CA GLY A 30 -14.86 -32.56 20.47
C GLY A 30 -14.32 -32.83 21.88
N ALA A 31 -13.59 -33.94 22.03
CA ALA A 31 -13.09 -34.41 23.32
C ALA A 31 -12.09 -33.44 24.01
N ASN A 32 -11.44 -32.57 23.23
CA ASN A 32 -10.41 -31.64 23.70
C ASN A 32 -10.89 -30.17 23.75
N ASN A 33 -12.18 -29.91 23.49
CA ASN A 33 -12.77 -28.57 23.48
C ASN A 33 -12.00 -27.57 22.59
N PHE A 34 -11.59 -27.98 21.39
CA PHE A 34 -10.90 -27.11 20.44
C PHE A 34 -11.90 -26.35 19.55
N PRO A 35 -11.49 -25.20 18.98
CA PRO A 35 -12.28 -24.50 17.95
C PRO A 35 -12.59 -25.41 16.75
N ALA A 36 -13.84 -25.83 16.62
CA ALA A 36 -14.33 -26.74 15.59
C ALA A 36 -14.52 -26.05 14.22
N ASN A 37 -14.72 -24.73 14.20
CA ASN A 37 -14.83 -23.91 12.99
C ASN A 37 -13.53 -23.21 12.58
N ARG A 38 -12.39 -23.64 13.14
CA ARG A 38 -11.08 -23.03 12.88
C ARG A 38 -10.67 -23.10 11.41
N MET A 39 -10.10 -22.01 10.92
CA MET A 39 -9.45 -21.95 9.61
C MET A 39 -8.18 -22.86 9.58
N PRO A 40 -7.88 -23.55 8.47
CA PRO A 40 -6.68 -24.37 8.36
C PRO A 40 -5.40 -23.54 8.50
N LEU A 41 -4.32 -24.19 8.95
CA LEU A 41 -3.01 -23.56 9.08
C LEU A 41 -2.36 -23.23 7.71
N TRP A 42 -2.65 -24.04 6.70
CA TRP A 42 -2.20 -23.84 5.32
C TRP A 42 -3.33 -24.20 4.35
N ILE A 43 -3.28 -23.60 3.16
CA ILE A 43 -4.20 -23.86 2.06
C ILE A 43 -3.41 -24.22 0.80
N LYS A 44 -4.11 -24.81 -0.16
CA LYS A 44 -3.64 -24.88 -1.54
C LYS A 44 -4.30 -23.74 -2.31
N PRO A 45 -3.54 -22.80 -2.89
CA PRO A 45 -4.10 -21.79 -3.78
C PRO A 45 -4.79 -22.42 -5.00
N ASP A 46 -5.78 -21.73 -5.55
CA ASP A 46 -6.53 -22.19 -6.73
C ASP A 46 -5.65 -22.24 -8.00
N LYS A 47 -4.60 -21.41 -8.03
CA LYS A 47 -3.63 -21.30 -9.12
C LYS A 47 -2.21 -21.12 -8.59
N LYS A 48 -1.20 -21.32 -9.44
CA LYS A 48 0.18 -20.91 -9.13
C LYS A 48 0.21 -19.40 -8.90
N LEU A 49 0.95 -18.96 -7.88
CA LEU A 49 1.08 -17.56 -7.53
C LEU A 49 2.26 -16.93 -8.28
N SER A 50 2.03 -15.75 -8.84
CA SER A 50 3.08 -14.84 -9.29
C SER A 50 3.68 -14.09 -8.10
N VAL A 51 4.77 -13.36 -8.32
CA VAL A 51 5.32 -12.47 -7.27
C VAL A 51 4.34 -11.35 -6.93
N GLN A 52 3.63 -10.81 -7.93
CA GLN A 52 2.61 -9.78 -7.69
C GLN A 52 1.44 -10.31 -6.87
N ASP A 53 1.00 -11.56 -7.08
CA ASP A 53 -0.06 -12.15 -6.24
C ASP A 53 0.36 -12.14 -4.75
N VAL A 54 1.65 -12.38 -4.45
CA VAL A 54 2.18 -12.36 -3.07
C VAL A 54 2.36 -10.93 -2.55
N MET A 55 2.80 -9.98 -3.38
CA MET A 55 2.84 -8.56 -3.02
C MET A 55 1.45 -8.04 -2.67
N ASP A 56 0.44 -8.37 -3.47
CA ASP A 56 -0.96 -7.95 -3.27
C ASP A 56 -1.57 -8.56 -2.00
N MET A 57 -1.10 -9.73 -1.55
CA MET A 57 -1.47 -10.28 -0.24
C MET A 57 -0.97 -9.40 0.91
N MET A 58 0.10 -8.63 0.74
CA MET A 58 0.59 -7.68 1.76
C MET A 58 -0.20 -6.36 1.77
N ARG A 59 -1.05 -6.13 0.75
CA ARG A 59 -1.79 -4.88 0.49
C ARG A 59 -3.28 -5.03 0.78
N ASP A 60 -3.63 -5.48 1.97
CA ASP A 60 -5.03 -5.77 2.30
C ASP A 60 -5.52 -5.09 3.58
N HIS A 61 -6.71 -4.52 3.48
CA HIS A 61 -7.52 -3.96 4.57
C HIS A 61 -8.94 -4.56 4.57
N PHE A 62 -9.04 -5.82 4.14
CA PHE A 62 -10.25 -6.62 4.04
C PHE A 62 -11.29 -6.11 3.03
N GLU A 63 -10.86 -5.37 2.01
CA GLU A 63 -11.73 -4.76 1.00
C GLU A 63 -12.66 -5.80 0.36
N GLY A 64 -13.94 -5.46 0.24
CA GLY A 64 -14.96 -6.36 -0.35
C GLY A 64 -15.46 -7.45 0.60
N THR A 65 -15.11 -7.41 1.88
CA THR A 65 -15.60 -8.34 2.90
C THR A 65 -16.41 -7.64 3.99
N ALA A 66 -16.98 -8.39 4.92
CA ALA A 66 -17.66 -7.82 6.09
C ALA A 66 -16.72 -7.09 7.07
N LEU A 67 -15.40 -7.23 6.90
CA LEU A 67 -14.36 -6.62 7.73
C LEU A 67 -13.73 -5.38 7.07
N ASP A 68 -14.26 -4.96 5.91
CA ASP A 68 -13.73 -3.88 5.09
C ASP A 68 -13.65 -2.56 5.86
N MET A 69 -12.42 -2.13 6.14
CA MET A 69 -12.13 -0.95 6.96
C MET A 69 -12.45 0.38 6.25
N THR A 70 -12.88 0.36 4.99
CA THR A 70 -13.29 1.56 4.22
C THR A 70 -14.76 1.92 4.38
N LYS A 71 -15.57 1.08 5.04
CA LYS A 71 -17.04 1.16 5.00
C LYS A 71 -17.70 1.79 6.22
N ASP A 72 -17.00 1.88 7.35
CA ASP A 72 -17.55 2.46 8.58
C ASP A 72 -17.24 3.96 8.73
N ILE A 73 -17.90 4.61 9.70
CA ILE A 73 -17.77 6.04 9.98
C ILE A 73 -16.34 6.46 10.36
N GLY A 74 -15.55 5.57 10.94
CA GLY A 74 -14.16 5.79 11.31
C GLY A 74 -13.23 5.93 10.09
N ALA A 75 -13.67 5.50 8.90
CA ALA A 75 -12.95 5.76 7.65
C ALA A 75 -13.11 7.22 7.18
N GLY A 76 -14.05 7.96 7.78
CA GLY A 76 -14.38 9.33 7.38
C GLY A 76 -14.94 9.43 5.96
N PRO A 77 -15.16 10.66 5.46
CA PRO A 77 -15.74 10.87 4.13
C PRO A 77 -14.82 10.44 2.98
N PHE A 78 -13.52 10.25 3.25
CA PHE A 78 -12.50 9.87 2.27
C PHE A 78 -12.09 8.39 2.34
N GLN A 79 -12.85 7.57 3.09
CA GLN A 79 -12.72 6.10 3.11
C GLN A 79 -11.32 5.60 3.49
N LEU A 80 -10.69 6.25 4.48
CA LEU A 80 -9.38 5.87 4.99
C LEU A 80 -9.45 4.49 5.71
N PRO A 81 -8.71 3.47 5.26
CA PRO A 81 -8.78 2.12 5.85
C PRO A 81 -7.96 1.97 7.14
N TYR A 82 -7.46 3.06 7.72
CA TYR A 82 -6.61 3.02 8.92
C TYR A 82 -7.34 3.51 10.15
N ARG A 83 -7.00 2.92 11.30
CA ARG A 83 -7.43 3.36 12.63
C ARG A 83 -6.19 3.63 13.46
N TRP A 84 -6.08 4.85 13.97
CA TRP A 84 -4.97 5.25 14.82
C TRP A 84 -5.06 4.49 16.14
N ARG A 85 -3.91 3.99 16.63
CA ARG A 85 -3.89 3.22 17.87
C ARG A 85 -4.33 4.07 19.07
N PRO A 86 -4.93 3.45 20.11
CA PRO A 86 -5.20 2.01 20.28
C PRO A 86 -6.36 1.51 19.41
N LEU A 87 -6.34 0.21 19.06
CA LEU A 87 -7.40 -0.41 18.25
C LEU A 87 -8.60 -0.89 19.10
N THR A 88 -8.55 -0.71 20.41
CA THR A 88 -9.61 -1.11 21.35
C THR A 88 -10.07 0.11 22.13
N TRP A 89 -11.36 0.19 22.42
CA TRP A 89 -11.93 1.25 23.24
C TRP A 89 -13.11 0.74 24.07
N GLN A 90 -13.50 1.52 25.08
CA GLN A 90 -14.70 1.30 25.87
C GLN A 90 -15.76 2.33 25.46
N ALA A 91 -16.99 1.88 25.23
CA ALA A 91 -18.15 2.76 25.19
C ALA A 91 -19.19 2.21 26.17
N ASP A 92 -19.60 3.06 27.10
CA ASP A 92 -20.34 2.68 28.31
C ASP A 92 -19.63 1.57 29.09
N SER A 93 -20.19 0.36 29.11
CA SER A 93 -19.65 -0.82 29.80
C SER A 93 -19.20 -1.93 28.85
N THR A 94 -19.13 -1.64 27.55
CA THR A 94 -18.80 -2.62 26.51
C THR A 94 -17.46 -2.27 25.86
N GLU A 95 -16.60 -3.28 25.72
CA GLU A 95 -15.37 -3.19 24.95
C GLU A 95 -15.65 -3.38 23.46
N TYR A 96 -14.99 -2.56 22.64
CA TYR A 96 -15.03 -2.63 21.20
C TYR A 96 -13.62 -2.67 20.63
N LEU A 97 -13.50 -3.18 19.43
CA LEU A 97 -12.24 -3.23 18.69
C LEU A 97 -12.44 -2.87 17.23
N HIS A 98 -11.37 -2.34 16.63
CA HIS A 98 -11.21 -2.24 15.20
C HIS A 98 -10.41 -3.42 14.68
N GLU A 99 -10.72 -3.82 13.45
CA GLU A 99 -9.95 -4.83 12.76
C GLU A 99 -8.48 -4.43 12.61
N ARG A 100 -7.60 -5.44 12.60
CA ARG A 100 -6.17 -5.24 12.34
C ARG A 100 -5.84 -5.77 10.94
N ALA A 101 -5.77 -4.87 9.97
CA ALA A 101 -5.41 -5.13 8.58
C ALA A 101 -3.97 -5.66 8.41
N ILE A 102 -3.70 -6.26 7.24
CA ILE A 102 -2.36 -6.70 6.85
C ILE A 102 -1.49 -5.47 6.63
N SER A 103 -1.96 -4.57 5.78
CA SER A 103 -1.29 -3.30 5.57
C SER A 103 -1.61 -2.32 6.68
N THR A 104 -0.60 -1.56 7.08
CA THR A 104 -0.70 -0.59 8.17
C THR A 104 0.35 0.49 8.02
N GLN A 105 -0.03 1.70 8.43
CA GLN A 105 0.78 2.90 8.55
C GLN A 105 2.04 2.75 9.43
N GLN A 106 2.16 1.65 10.18
CA GLN A 106 3.27 1.40 11.11
C GLN A 106 4.36 0.52 10.50
N THR A 107 4.19 0.13 9.25
CA THR A 107 5.15 -0.70 8.53
C THR A 107 6.42 0.12 8.31
N GLY A 108 7.53 -0.30 8.91
CA GLY A 108 8.83 0.33 8.62
C GLY A 108 9.31 -0.06 7.22
N PHE A 109 9.21 -1.35 6.92
CA PHE A 109 9.49 -1.94 5.62
C PHE A 109 8.71 -3.25 5.45
N SER A 110 8.58 -3.67 4.19
CA SER A 110 7.96 -4.93 3.79
C SER A 110 8.75 -5.51 2.63
N PHE A 111 8.80 -6.83 2.51
CA PHE A 111 9.43 -7.46 1.36
C PHE A 111 8.81 -8.81 0.99
N VAL A 112 8.90 -9.15 -0.29
CA VAL A 112 8.64 -10.50 -0.81
C VAL A 112 9.98 -11.10 -1.24
N SER A 113 10.33 -12.24 -0.65
CA SER A 113 11.54 -12.98 -1.07
C SER A 113 11.20 -13.97 -2.17
N GLN A 114 11.99 -13.94 -3.24
CA GLN A 114 11.89 -14.86 -4.37
C GLN A 114 13.23 -15.59 -4.54
N SER A 115 13.22 -16.91 -4.36
CA SER A 115 14.39 -17.76 -4.53
C SER A 115 14.24 -18.65 -5.76
N ARG A 116 15.13 -18.50 -6.74
CA ARG A 116 15.04 -19.12 -8.08
C ARG A 116 16.22 -20.06 -8.28
N ASN A 117 16.00 -21.34 -7.99
CA ASN A 117 17.05 -22.37 -7.97
C ASN A 117 17.64 -22.72 -9.36
N TRP A 118 17.07 -22.21 -10.45
CA TRP A 118 17.55 -22.39 -11.81
C TRP A 118 18.55 -21.30 -12.25
N LEU A 119 18.94 -20.39 -11.36
CA LEU A 119 19.92 -19.33 -11.59
C LEU A 119 21.09 -19.46 -10.60
N PRO A 120 22.28 -18.89 -10.91
CA PRO A 120 23.40 -18.85 -9.97
C PRO A 120 23.02 -18.15 -8.65
N ASP A 121 23.55 -18.59 -7.51
CA ASP A 121 23.17 -18.10 -6.18
C ASP A 121 23.13 -16.56 -6.05
N PRO A 122 24.10 -15.77 -6.56
CA PRO A 122 24.06 -14.31 -6.45
C PRO A 122 22.94 -13.65 -7.26
N VAL A 123 22.42 -14.34 -8.28
CA VAL A 123 21.36 -13.84 -9.19
C VAL A 123 20.00 -14.42 -8.83
N GLY A 124 19.93 -15.68 -8.38
CA GLY A 124 18.68 -16.40 -8.17
C GLY A 124 17.80 -15.84 -7.05
N GLY A 125 18.38 -15.14 -6.08
CA GLY A 125 17.65 -14.47 -5.00
C GLY A 125 17.29 -13.02 -5.34
N ILE A 126 16.01 -12.66 -5.20
CA ILE A 126 15.53 -11.27 -5.21
C ILE A 126 14.72 -11.00 -3.94
N LEU A 127 15.02 -9.90 -3.27
CA LEU A 127 14.15 -9.26 -2.28
C LEU A 127 13.40 -8.13 -2.97
N TRP A 128 12.11 -8.32 -3.19
CA TRP A 128 11.21 -7.27 -3.64
C TRP A 128 10.91 -6.39 -2.44
N PHE A 129 11.64 -5.29 -2.29
CA PHE A 129 11.74 -4.52 -1.05
C PHE A 129 10.99 -3.19 -1.17
N GLY A 130 10.21 -2.85 -0.15
CA GLY A 130 9.50 -1.58 -0.01
C GLY A 130 9.62 -1.05 1.41
N VAL A 131 9.54 0.27 1.54
CA VAL A 131 9.54 0.99 2.82
C VAL A 131 8.18 1.61 3.09
N ASP A 132 7.88 1.95 4.35
CA ASP A 132 6.60 2.52 4.76
C ASP A 132 5.41 1.55 4.55
N ASP A 133 4.18 2.07 4.64
CA ASP A 133 2.92 1.34 4.44
C ASP A 133 2.92 0.47 3.17
N SER A 134 2.74 -0.84 3.34
CA SER A 134 2.78 -1.83 2.26
C SER A 134 1.76 -1.61 1.14
N TYR A 135 0.62 -0.96 1.43
CA TYR A 135 -0.41 -0.68 0.45
C TYR A 135 0.03 0.41 -0.52
N SER A 136 0.66 1.47 0.00
CA SER A 136 1.19 2.57 -0.82
C SER A 136 2.67 2.43 -1.19
N THR A 137 3.40 1.40 -0.72
CA THR A 137 4.81 1.24 -1.07
C THR A 137 5.02 0.72 -2.51
N CYS A 138 6.22 0.84 -3.05
CA CYS A 138 6.61 0.25 -4.33
C CYS A 138 7.71 -0.79 -4.09
N TYR A 139 7.49 -2.03 -4.47
CA TYR A 139 8.43 -3.12 -4.27
C TYR A 139 9.53 -3.12 -5.34
N VAL A 140 10.72 -2.67 -4.96
CA VAL A 140 11.89 -2.59 -5.84
C VAL A 140 12.71 -3.88 -5.79
N PRO A 141 13.13 -4.47 -6.93
CA PRO A 141 13.86 -5.73 -6.94
C PRO A 141 15.33 -5.56 -6.50
N MET A 142 15.65 -5.98 -5.28
CA MET A 142 17.03 -6.03 -4.77
C MET A 142 17.59 -7.44 -4.94
N TYR A 143 18.57 -7.61 -5.83
CA TYR A 143 19.26 -8.89 -5.96
C TYR A 143 20.05 -9.22 -4.69
N CYS A 144 20.08 -10.49 -4.29
CA CYS A 144 20.81 -10.89 -3.07
C CYS A 144 22.33 -10.83 -3.23
N GLY A 145 22.85 -10.86 -4.47
CA GLY A 145 24.27 -10.78 -4.77
C GLY A 145 24.85 -9.36 -4.89
N ILE A 146 24.07 -8.31 -4.62
CA ILE A 146 24.59 -6.93 -4.70
C ILE A 146 25.70 -6.68 -3.67
N ASN A 147 26.65 -5.82 -4.02
CA ASN A 147 27.76 -5.44 -3.14
C ASN A 147 27.68 -3.99 -2.61
N GLN A 148 26.61 -3.27 -2.95
CA GLN A 148 26.31 -1.93 -2.49
C GLN A 148 24.83 -1.82 -2.12
N ILE A 149 24.55 -1.16 -1.01
CA ILE A 149 23.18 -0.80 -0.60
C ILE A 149 22.82 0.54 -1.27
N PRO A 150 21.62 0.69 -1.88
CA PRO A 150 21.17 1.98 -2.38
C PRO A 150 21.12 3.02 -1.27
N GLU A 151 21.65 4.23 -1.50
CA GLU A 151 21.74 5.28 -0.46
C GLU A 151 20.36 5.58 0.15
N CYS A 152 19.31 5.61 -0.68
CA CYS A 152 17.95 5.90 -0.24
C CYS A 152 17.39 4.86 0.75
N PHE A 153 17.94 3.65 0.78
CA PHE A 153 17.59 2.57 1.72
C PHE A 153 18.67 2.32 2.78
N ALA A 154 19.78 3.06 2.74
CA ALA A 154 20.94 2.79 3.59
C ALA A 154 20.66 3.15 5.07
N PRO A 155 21.13 2.32 6.02
CA PRO A 155 21.16 2.69 7.43
C PRO A 155 21.89 4.01 7.65
N GLY A 156 21.37 4.87 8.52
CA GLY A 156 21.92 6.19 8.79
C GLY A 156 21.44 7.30 7.84
N ASN A 157 20.66 6.97 6.81
CA ASN A 157 19.99 7.96 5.96
C ASN A 157 18.66 8.42 6.60
N GLY A 158 18.79 9.16 7.70
CA GLY A 158 17.68 9.50 8.61
C GLY A 158 17.42 8.42 9.66
N ASP A 159 16.56 8.77 10.63
CA ASP A 159 16.07 7.88 11.69
C ASP A 159 14.65 8.32 12.08
N MET A 160 13.98 7.67 13.03
CA MET A 160 12.59 8.00 13.42
C MET A 160 12.38 9.43 13.93
N LEU A 161 13.43 10.13 14.33
CA LEU A 161 13.42 11.49 14.89
C LEU A 161 14.14 12.51 13.99
N THR A 162 14.90 12.05 13.00
CA THR A 162 15.66 12.90 12.08
C THR A 162 15.24 12.66 10.64
N TYR A 163 14.63 13.69 10.04
CA TYR A 163 14.24 13.68 8.64
C TYR A 163 15.48 13.74 7.71
N SER A 164 15.43 12.98 6.61
CA SER A 164 16.42 13.05 5.53
C SER A 164 15.75 13.17 4.17
N GLU A 165 16.18 14.15 3.38
CA GLU A 165 15.69 14.45 2.04
C GLU A 165 16.03 13.39 0.99
N THR A 166 17.05 12.55 1.24
CA THR A 166 17.45 11.46 0.33
C THR A 166 16.93 10.09 0.80
N SER A 167 16.27 10.03 1.96
CA SER A 167 15.73 8.78 2.50
C SER A 167 14.44 8.39 1.79
N ALA A 168 14.39 7.16 1.27
CA ALA A 168 13.17 6.61 0.71
C ALA A 168 12.10 6.46 1.79
N PHE A 169 12.46 6.03 3.01
CA PHE A 169 11.50 5.88 4.10
C PHE A 169 10.73 7.19 4.34
N TRP A 170 11.45 8.31 4.43
CA TRP A 170 10.85 9.62 4.65
C TRP A 170 10.07 10.15 3.43
N THR A 171 10.58 9.89 2.22
CA THR A 171 9.87 10.25 0.97
C THR A 171 8.54 9.52 0.85
N PHE A 172 8.50 8.21 1.14
CA PHE A 172 7.28 7.41 1.12
C PHE A 172 6.33 7.83 2.23
N ASN A 173 6.83 8.07 3.45
CA ASN A 173 6.03 8.58 4.57
C ASN A 173 5.35 9.91 4.24
N LEU A 174 6.05 10.85 3.58
CA LEU A 174 5.47 12.13 3.19
C LEU A 174 4.27 11.91 2.25
N VAL A 175 4.42 11.03 1.26
CA VAL A 175 3.37 10.71 0.28
C VAL A 175 2.17 10.02 0.95
N SER A 176 2.41 9.01 1.79
CA SER A 176 1.34 8.27 2.47
C SER A 176 0.58 9.15 3.47
N ASN A 177 1.29 9.95 4.27
CA ASN A 177 0.66 10.87 5.22
C ASN A 177 -0.18 11.95 4.54
N LEU A 178 0.29 12.48 3.39
CA LEU A 178 -0.52 13.36 2.56
C LEU A 178 -1.78 12.64 2.07
N ALA A 179 -1.63 11.41 1.57
CA ALA A 179 -2.73 10.60 1.08
C ALA A 179 -3.79 10.31 2.15
N TYR A 180 -3.40 10.12 3.41
CA TYR A 180 -4.35 9.84 4.49
C TYR A 180 -5.41 10.94 4.68
N LEU A 181 -5.09 12.19 4.32
CA LEU A 181 -6.03 13.31 4.41
C LEU A 181 -7.19 13.21 3.40
N ARG A 182 -6.95 12.57 2.25
CA ARG A 182 -7.92 12.48 1.15
C ARG A 182 -7.79 11.16 0.38
N TYR A 183 -7.81 10.07 1.14
CA TYR A 183 -7.35 8.75 0.74
C TYR A 183 -7.97 8.25 -0.57
N ASN A 184 -9.29 8.17 -0.66
CA ASN A 184 -9.98 7.61 -1.83
C ASN A 184 -9.68 8.31 -3.17
N TYR A 185 -9.17 9.55 -3.14
CA TYR A 185 -8.69 10.26 -4.33
C TYR A 185 -7.18 10.03 -4.54
N MET A 186 -6.36 10.40 -3.56
CA MET A 186 -4.90 10.42 -3.69
C MET A 186 -4.30 9.01 -3.88
N ILE A 187 -4.90 7.99 -3.26
CA ILE A 187 -4.39 6.62 -3.36
C ILE A 187 -4.45 6.07 -4.79
N ARG A 188 -5.38 6.55 -5.62
CA ARG A 188 -5.51 6.13 -7.02
C ARG A 188 -4.32 6.57 -7.85
N ASP A 189 -3.85 7.80 -7.64
CA ASP A 189 -2.67 8.33 -8.30
C ASP A 189 -1.40 7.62 -7.80
N ILE A 190 -1.34 7.27 -6.51
CA ILE A 190 -0.23 6.47 -5.94
C ILE A 190 -0.17 5.09 -6.58
N ILE A 191 -1.29 4.34 -6.60
CA ILE A 191 -1.36 3.01 -7.20
C ILE A 191 -0.99 3.04 -8.69
N LYS A 192 -1.37 4.09 -9.42
CA LYS A 192 -1.00 4.25 -10.83
C LYS A 192 0.53 4.25 -11.01
N VAL A 193 1.25 5.02 -10.20
CA VAL A 193 2.73 5.09 -10.26
C VAL A 193 3.36 3.82 -9.72
N GLN A 194 2.83 3.26 -8.62
CA GLN A 194 3.25 1.96 -8.08
C GLN A 194 3.22 0.87 -9.17
N LYS A 195 2.09 0.74 -9.86
CA LYS A 195 1.88 -0.24 -10.92
C LYS A 195 2.82 -0.01 -12.12
N GLU A 196 3.05 1.24 -12.51
CA GLU A 196 3.98 1.59 -13.58
C GLU A 196 5.38 1.01 -13.32
N PHE A 197 5.89 1.15 -12.09
CA PHE A 197 7.20 0.61 -11.72
C PHE A 197 7.19 -0.91 -11.55
N GLU A 198 6.22 -1.45 -10.81
CA GLU A 198 6.20 -2.89 -10.51
C GLU A 198 5.99 -3.75 -11.75
N ASP A 199 5.10 -3.34 -12.65
CA ASP A 199 4.91 -4.02 -13.94
C ASP A 199 6.21 -3.94 -14.77
N ARG A 200 6.88 -2.78 -14.77
CA ARG A 200 8.17 -2.62 -15.47
C ARG A 200 9.24 -3.54 -14.88
N PHE A 201 9.38 -3.59 -13.55
CA PHE A 201 10.35 -4.46 -12.88
C PHE A 201 10.12 -5.92 -13.21
N VAL A 202 8.90 -6.40 -13.07
CA VAL A 202 8.58 -7.80 -13.39
C VAL A 202 8.84 -8.12 -14.86
N SER A 203 8.59 -7.17 -15.76
CA SER A 203 8.91 -7.34 -17.19
C SER A 203 10.41 -7.34 -17.50
N PHE A 204 11.21 -6.58 -16.74
CA PHE A 204 12.65 -6.41 -16.99
C PHE A 204 13.50 -7.48 -16.33
N VAL A 205 13.09 -8.00 -15.17
CA VAL A 205 13.84 -9.00 -14.40
C VAL A 205 14.31 -10.19 -15.26
N PRO A 206 13.50 -10.81 -16.13
CA PRO A 206 13.99 -11.91 -16.98
C PRO A 206 15.15 -11.53 -17.91
N ALA A 207 15.17 -10.30 -18.43
CA ALA A 207 16.26 -9.83 -19.28
C ALA A 207 17.52 -9.53 -18.46
N VAL A 208 17.35 -8.93 -17.28
CA VAL A 208 18.43 -8.68 -16.31
C VAL A 208 19.04 -10.00 -15.84
N ASP A 209 18.22 -10.99 -15.50
CA ASP A 209 18.66 -12.34 -15.11
C ASP A 209 19.53 -12.98 -16.19
N LYS A 210 19.07 -12.94 -17.45
CA LYS A 210 19.81 -13.55 -18.57
C LYS A 210 21.17 -12.87 -18.78
N ALA A 211 21.21 -11.55 -18.69
CA ALA A 211 22.46 -10.80 -18.79
C ALA A 211 23.40 -11.11 -17.62
N ALA A 212 22.88 -11.10 -16.38
CA ALA A 212 23.64 -11.41 -15.18
C ALA A 212 24.18 -12.85 -15.19
N GLN A 213 23.36 -13.82 -15.59
CA GLN A 213 23.75 -15.21 -15.75
C GLN A 213 24.88 -15.36 -16.79
N SER A 214 24.72 -14.73 -17.96
CA SER A 214 25.76 -14.77 -19.01
C SER A 214 27.08 -14.18 -18.54
N LEU A 215 27.04 -13.08 -17.78
CA LEU A 215 28.22 -12.48 -17.17
C LEU A 215 28.83 -13.39 -16.10
N PHE A 216 28.01 -14.06 -15.29
CA PHE A 216 28.46 -14.93 -14.21
C PHE A 216 29.10 -16.23 -14.73
N GLU A 217 28.61 -16.74 -15.86
CA GLU A 217 29.18 -17.91 -16.55
C GLU A 217 30.49 -17.56 -17.29
N SER A 218 30.76 -16.27 -17.52
CA SER A 218 32.05 -15.81 -18.03
C SER A 218 33.16 -15.89 -16.96
N ALA A 219 34.42 -15.72 -17.37
CA ALA A 219 35.56 -15.76 -16.44
C ALA A 219 35.57 -14.62 -15.39
N ASP A 220 34.71 -13.61 -15.55
CA ASP A 220 34.68 -12.40 -14.72
C ASP A 220 33.37 -12.29 -13.92
N LYS A 221 33.26 -13.10 -12.87
CA LYS A 221 32.11 -13.10 -11.95
C LYS A 221 31.86 -11.75 -11.28
N GLY A 222 32.89 -10.92 -11.13
CA GLY A 222 32.79 -9.59 -10.55
C GLY A 222 31.85 -8.68 -11.34
N LYS A 223 31.90 -8.76 -12.67
CA LYS A 223 31.01 -7.99 -13.56
C LYS A 223 29.53 -8.34 -13.40
N ALA A 224 29.22 -9.60 -13.10
CA ALA A 224 27.84 -9.99 -12.85
C ALA A 224 27.28 -9.33 -11.58
N LEU A 225 28.08 -9.29 -10.51
CA LEU A 225 27.71 -8.64 -9.25
C LEU A 225 27.61 -7.13 -9.40
N GLU A 226 28.55 -6.51 -10.11
CA GLU A 226 28.50 -5.08 -10.43
C GLU A 226 27.25 -4.73 -11.24
N PHE A 227 26.92 -5.53 -12.25
CA PHE A 227 25.74 -5.33 -13.09
C PHE A 227 24.43 -5.38 -12.29
N ILE A 228 24.20 -6.43 -11.48
CA ILE A 228 22.98 -6.53 -10.65
C ILE A 228 22.95 -5.48 -9.52
N THR A 229 24.11 -5.04 -9.05
CA THR A 229 24.23 -3.93 -8.08
C THR A 229 23.78 -2.63 -8.72
N GLN A 230 24.34 -2.27 -9.89
CA GLN A 230 23.96 -1.06 -10.61
C GLN A 230 22.48 -1.04 -10.97
N PHE A 231 21.92 -2.18 -11.39
CA PHE A 231 20.49 -2.31 -11.62
C PHE A 231 19.68 -2.01 -10.35
N SER A 232 19.95 -2.72 -9.25
CA SER A 232 19.17 -2.58 -8.00
C SER A 232 19.27 -1.16 -7.43
N VAL A 233 20.47 -0.56 -7.41
CA VAL A 233 20.71 0.80 -6.94
C VAL A 233 19.99 1.82 -7.81
N SER A 234 20.16 1.73 -9.13
CA SER A 234 19.52 2.68 -10.05
C SER A 234 18.01 2.64 -9.95
N GLU A 235 17.41 1.45 -9.82
CA GLU A 235 15.96 1.33 -9.71
C GLU A 235 15.42 1.84 -8.36
N ALA A 236 16.16 1.66 -7.27
CA ALA A 236 15.81 2.24 -5.97
C ALA A 236 15.86 3.78 -5.99
N ASP A 237 16.91 4.35 -6.59
CA ASP A 237 17.07 5.81 -6.71
C ASP A 237 16.00 6.41 -7.63
N ASN A 238 15.72 5.75 -8.77
CA ASN A 238 14.68 6.17 -9.71
C ASN A 238 13.29 6.18 -9.07
N VAL A 239 12.93 5.11 -8.34
CA VAL A 239 11.66 5.03 -7.61
C VAL A 239 11.59 6.14 -6.57
N THR A 240 12.61 6.30 -5.74
CA THR A 240 12.62 7.32 -4.68
C THR A 240 12.45 8.73 -5.25
N LYS A 241 13.19 9.06 -6.32
CA LYS A 241 13.05 10.34 -7.02
C LYS A 241 11.63 10.53 -7.54
N ARG A 242 11.08 9.53 -8.22
CA ARG A 242 9.73 9.61 -8.81
C ARG A 242 8.64 9.66 -7.74
N TRP A 243 8.87 9.08 -6.57
CA TRP A 243 8.00 9.16 -5.40
C TRP A 243 7.99 10.57 -4.79
N LYS A 244 9.13 11.25 -4.76
CA LYS A 244 9.21 12.65 -4.37
C LYS A 244 8.42 13.55 -5.32
N GLU A 245 8.58 13.33 -6.62
CA GLU A 245 7.79 14.03 -7.66
C GLU A 245 6.29 13.74 -7.52
N LEU A 246 5.92 12.51 -7.13
CA LEU A 246 4.53 12.14 -6.83
C LEU A 246 3.99 12.94 -5.62
N GLY A 247 4.76 13.09 -4.56
CA GLY A 247 4.38 13.94 -3.42
C GLY A 247 4.10 15.39 -3.84
N HIS A 248 4.97 15.99 -4.65
CA HIS A 248 4.75 17.34 -5.20
C HIS A 248 3.49 17.40 -6.06
N TYR A 249 3.29 16.39 -6.91
CA TYR A 249 2.12 16.29 -7.78
C TYR A 249 0.81 16.21 -6.97
N LEU A 250 0.75 15.34 -5.96
CA LEU A 250 -0.41 15.19 -5.09
C LEU A 250 -0.72 16.48 -4.34
N LEU A 251 0.30 17.15 -3.80
CA LEU A 251 0.13 18.44 -3.14
C LEU A 251 -0.52 19.46 -4.10
N VAL A 252 0.03 19.62 -5.30
CA VAL A 252 -0.50 20.58 -6.29
C VAL A 252 -1.90 20.20 -6.72
N LYS A 253 -2.15 18.92 -7.04
CA LYS A 253 -3.45 18.45 -7.54
C LYS A 253 -4.57 18.64 -6.54
N TYR A 254 -4.29 18.41 -5.25
CA TYR A 254 -5.32 18.30 -4.22
C TYR A 254 -5.33 19.43 -3.17
N ILE A 255 -4.57 20.50 -3.40
CA ILE A 255 -4.43 21.63 -2.46
C ILE A 255 -5.80 22.22 -2.06
N ASP A 256 -5.95 22.53 -0.77
CA ASP A 256 -7.13 23.18 -0.19
C ASP A 256 -8.47 22.48 -0.49
N GLY A 257 -8.45 21.15 -0.68
CA GLY A 257 -9.66 20.38 -0.99
C GLY A 257 -10.10 20.45 -2.46
N ASN A 258 -9.35 21.13 -3.32
CA ASN A 258 -9.58 21.13 -4.77
C ASN A 258 -9.12 19.82 -5.41
N ILE A 259 -9.52 19.58 -6.65
CA ILE A 259 -8.92 18.58 -7.55
C ILE A 259 -8.66 19.28 -8.87
N LYS A 260 -7.38 19.55 -9.18
CA LYS A 260 -7.02 20.20 -10.45
C LYS A 260 -7.33 19.28 -11.63
N SER A 261 -7.96 19.85 -12.66
CA SER A 261 -8.31 19.16 -13.90
C SER A 261 -7.06 18.83 -14.71
N GLU A 262 -7.10 17.70 -15.42
CA GLU A 262 -5.96 17.17 -16.16
C GLU A 262 -6.39 16.67 -17.53
N LYS A 263 -5.52 16.89 -18.51
CA LYS A 263 -5.63 16.37 -19.86
C LYS A 263 -4.27 15.87 -20.32
N ASP A 264 -4.23 14.65 -20.85
CA ASP A 264 -3.01 14.00 -21.35
C ASP A 264 -1.85 13.98 -20.33
N GLY A 265 -2.18 13.80 -19.03
CA GLY A 265 -1.20 13.71 -17.94
C GLY A 265 -0.60 15.05 -17.53
N LYS A 266 -1.21 16.19 -17.91
CA LYS A 266 -0.80 17.53 -17.52
C LYS A 266 -1.96 18.30 -16.93
N PHE A 267 -1.69 19.15 -15.95
CA PHE A 267 -2.68 20.09 -15.43
C PHE A 267 -3.17 21.02 -16.53
N GLU A 268 -4.48 21.13 -16.65
CA GLU A 268 -5.12 21.95 -17.67
C GLU A 268 -4.87 23.44 -17.40
N ARG A 269 -4.75 24.17 -18.50
CA ARG A 269 -4.60 25.62 -18.51
C ARG A 269 -5.62 26.22 -19.46
N THR A 270 -6.08 27.42 -19.14
CA THR A 270 -6.89 28.24 -20.03
C THR A 270 -6.06 28.67 -21.25
N GLU A 271 -6.72 29.24 -22.27
CA GLU A 271 -6.05 29.80 -23.45
C GLU A 271 -5.01 30.88 -23.11
N TYR A 272 -5.14 31.54 -21.95
CA TYR A 272 -4.22 32.55 -21.44
C TYR A 272 -3.08 31.97 -20.58
N GLY A 273 -3.00 30.65 -20.43
CA GLY A 273 -1.97 29.97 -19.65
C GLY A 273 -2.20 29.94 -18.14
N LEU A 274 -3.34 30.43 -17.65
CA LEU A 274 -3.75 30.34 -16.24
C LEU A 274 -4.22 28.91 -15.91
N PRO A 275 -4.16 28.47 -14.63
CA PRO A 275 -4.76 27.19 -14.25
C PRO A 275 -6.24 27.15 -14.62
N ALA A 276 -6.70 26.03 -15.18
CA ALA A 276 -8.14 25.79 -15.34
C ALA A 276 -8.83 25.67 -13.98
N ASP A 277 -10.14 25.91 -13.95
CA ASP A 277 -10.93 25.76 -12.74
C ASP A 277 -10.84 24.33 -12.19
N PRO A 278 -10.60 24.18 -10.88
CA PRO A 278 -10.55 22.86 -10.26
C PRO A 278 -11.96 22.30 -10.03
N LEU A 279 -12.04 21.00 -9.80
CA LEU A 279 -13.20 20.37 -9.21
C LEU A 279 -13.18 20.58 -7.68
N GLN A 280 -14.34 20.89 -7.11
CA GLN A 280 -14.56 21.01 -5.67
C GLN A 280 -15.56 19.95 -5.23
N PRO A 281 -15.13 18.68 -5.12
CA PRO A 281 -16.09 17.62 -4.86
C PRO A 281 -16.63 17.73 -3.44
N GLU A 282 -17.94 17.53 -3.33
CA GLU A 282 -18.67 17.52 -2.09
C GLU A 282 -18.31 16.31 -1.21
N TYR A 283 -18.68 16.37 0.07
CA TYR A 283 -18.68 15.18 0.91
C TYR A 283 -19.78 14.21 0.46
N PRO A 284 -19.62 12.90 0.71
CA PRO A 284 -20.68 11.95 0.40
C PRO A 284 -21.92 12.22 1.25
N GLU A 285 -23.11 11.97 0.69
CA GLU A 285 -24.41 12.30 1.32
C GLU A 285 -24.55 11.74 2.74
N TRP A 286 -24.06 10.53 2.99
CA TRP A 286 -24.12 9.91 4.33
C TRP A 286 -23.35 10.71 5.39
N TRP A 287 -22.27 11.40 5.00
CA TRP A 287 -21.49 12.26 5.89
C TRP A 287 -22.27 13.52 6.26
N TYR A 288 -22.92 14.16 5.28
CA TYR A 288 -23.82 15.29 5.54
C TYR A 288 -24.98 14.90 6.45
N LYS A 289 -25.55 13.71 6.28
CA LYS A 289 -26.61 13.19 7.18
C LYS A 289 -26.12 13.04 8.63
N ILE A 290 -24.87 12.62 8.84
CA ILE A 290 -24.27 12.55 10.18
C ILE A 290 -24.09 13.96 10.76
N ILE A 291 -23.59 14.91 9.97
CA ILE A 291 -23.45 16.31 10.40
C ILE A 291 -24.81 16.83 10.88
N VAL A 292 -25.85 16.73 10.06
CA VAL A 292 -27.21 17.16 10.40
C VAL A 292 -27.73 16.44 11.66
N LYS A 293 -27.51 15.13 11.77
CA LYS A 293 -27.93 14.35 12.95
C LYS A 293 -27.28 14.86 14.24
N GLN A 294 -26.03 15.30 14.18
CA GLN A 294 -25.29 15.80 15.34
C GLN A 294 -25.59 17.27 15.66
N THR A 295 -25.84 18.09 14.65
CA THR A 295 -25.97 19.55 14.81
C THR A 295 -27.41 20.05 14.84
N GLY A 296 -28.39 19.21 14.51
CA GLY A 296 -29.79 19.62 14.40
C GLY A 296 -29.98 20.73 13.37
N ASP A 297 -30.73 21.78 13.73
CA ASP A 297 -31.08 22.88 12.83
C ASP A 297 -29.94 23.92 12.62
N HIS A 298 -28.76 23.75 13.22
CA HIS A 298 -27.68 24.74 13.16
C HIS A 298 -27.28 25.16 11.73
N PHE A 299 -27.27 24.21 10.78
CA PHE A 299 -26.93 24.46 9.37
C PHE A 299 -28.15 24.57 8.45
N LYS A 300 -29.37 24.62 9.00
CA LYS A 300 -30.57 24.75 8.20
C LYS A 300 -30.66 26.16 7.63
N VAL A 301 -30.76 26.27 6.31
CA VAL A 301 -31.00 27.55 5.65
C VAL A 301 -32.38 28.07 6.06
N LEU A 302 -32.43 29.17 6.81
CA LEU A 302 -33.66 29.77 7.33
C LEU A 302 -34.37 30.65 6.29
N ASN A 303 -33.59 31.29 5.43
CA ASN A 303 -34.07 32.05 4.28
C ASN A 303 -33.24 31.66 3.04
N PRO A 304 -33.81 30.97 2.05
CA PRO A 304 -33.09 30.61 0.82
C PRO A 304 -32.51 31.81 0.06
N ASP A 305 -33.09 33.00 0.21
CA ASP A 305 -32.67 34.21 -0.50
C ASP A 305 -31.49 34.93 0.18
N SER A 306 -31.01 34.46 1.33
CA SER A 306 -29.90 35.09 2.08
C SER A 306 -28.52 34.52 1.77
N HIS A 307 -28.41 33.61 0.80
CA HIS A 307 -27.18 32.94 0.40
C HIS A 307 -26.89 33.11 -1.09
#